data_AF-A0A6U2HSE0-F1
#
_entry.id   AF-A0A6U2HSE0-F1
#
_cell.length_a   1.000
_cell.length_b   1.000
_cell.length_c   1.000
_cell.angle_alpha   90.00
_cell.angle_beta   90.00
_cell.angle_gamma   90.00
#
_symmetry.space_group_name_H-M   'P 1'
#
loop_
_entity.id
_entity.type
_entity.pdbx_description
1 polymer ?
#
loop_
_entity_poly.entity_id
_entity_poly.type
_entity_poly.pdbx_seq_one_letter_code
_entity_poly.pdbx_strand_id
1 'polypeptide(L)'
;GGGRFTGMRLPFTVVHRDSEAKESPASNLHNPTVHSPGWASAPFPLFPQEITLAFTGAVCIDTLRVLAHEHFVPSKLHVSVGLVPKYSPPDHRSAKFKYLGFVRFANNGEWKLREQQTIQLKGVSCSFLKLSVEKPHSHSKNLCGQVGIVDISVEGDVDLDESTKLLKMGQQGLDFEMLTRGIDLDEDFVHTEAKVEGMGADAVRMVRRVAALKQDAEWAEDFDEAERLSGIVSEMTKCGRELEDAEARKQDAVASEDYAEAKALKLTTDGLKARLRELMDGVQRGRVR
;
A
#
# COMPACT_ATOMS: atom_id res chain seq x y z
N GLY A 1 -7.14 2.85 -17.67
CA GLY A 1 -7.93 3.37 -16.55
C GLY A 1 -7.25 2.89 -15.30
N GLY A 2 -6.58 3.78 -14.59
CA GLY A 2 -5.75 3.44 -13.43
C GLY A 2 -6.63 2.93 -12.28
N GLY A 3 -6.25 1.77 -11.73
CA GLY A 3 -6.90 1.18 -10.57
C GLY A 3 -6.74 2.10 -9.36
N ARG A 4 -7.84 2.47 -8.73
CA ARG A 4 -7.85 3.15 -7.42
C ARG A 4 -8.07 2.07 -6.36
N PHE A 5 -7.08 1.88 -5.50
CA PHE A 5 -7.21 0.99 -4.34
C PHE A 5 -7.86 1.76 -3.21
N THR A 6 -9.12 1.47 -2.91
CA THR A 6 -9.94 2.30 -2.01
C THR A 6 -9.68 2.02 -0.53
N GLY A 7 -9.37 3.04 0.25
CA GLY A 7 -9.48 3.02 1.72
C GLY A 7 -8.30 2.40 2.49
N MET A 8 -7.10 2.47 1.94
CA MET A 8 -5.88 1.95 2.58
C MET A 8 -5.27 2.98 3.54
N ARG A 9 -4.58 2.51 4.58
CA ARG A 9 -3.70 3.37 5.40
C ARG A 9 -2.47 3.73 4.55
N LEU A 10 -2.31 5.01 4.24
CA LEU A 10 -1.22 5.51 3.41
C LEU A 10 0.08 5.58 4.22
N PRO A 11 1.15 4.87 3.80
CA PRO A 11 2.45 4.98 4.44
C PRO A 11 3.06 6.36 4.17
N PHE A 12 3.78 6.88 5.15
CA PHE A 12 4.48 8.16 5.04
C PHE A 12 5.80 8.13 5.81
N THR A 13 6.68 9.07 5.46
CA THR A 13 7.91 9.38 6.19
C THR A 13 7.91 10.84 6.60
N VAL A 14 8.37 11.14 7.81
CA VAL A 14 8.58 12.53 8.26
C VAL A 14 9.85 13.07 7.62
N VAL A 15 9.71 14.07 6.74
CA VAL A 15 10.83 14.70 6.01
C VAL A 15 11.26 16.05 6.59
N HIS A 16 10.36 16.70 7.34
CA HIS A 16 10.66 17.96 8.03
C HIS A 16 9.99 18.00 9.40
N ARG A 17 10.70 18.59 10.37
CA ARG A 17 10.19 18.98 11.68
C ARG A 17 11.03 20.14 12.22
N ASP A 18 10.41 21.10 12.90
CA ASP A 18 11.14 22.25 13.45
C ASP A 18 11.94 21.88 14.70
N SER A 19 11.38 21.03 15.56
CA SER A 19 12.05 20.54 16.76
C SER A 19 11.52 19.17 17.17
N GLU A 20 12.29 18.46 18.00
CA GLU A 20 11.88 17.21 18.59
C GLU A 20 12.52 17.00 19.97
N ALA A 21 11.78 16.37 20.89
CA ALA A 21 12.32 15.92 22.16
C ALA A 21 13.11 14.62 21.96
N LYS A 22 14.19 14.44 22.72
CA LYS A 22 15.09 13.28 22.62
C LYS A 22 14.35 11.94 22.78
N GLU A 23 13.40 11.87 23.71
CA GLU A 23 12.61 10.66 24.01
C GLU A 23 11.37 10.53 23.10
N SER A 24 11.09 11.51 22.25
CA SER A 24 9.91 11.54 21.39
C SER A 24 10.25 12.14 20.01
N PRO A 25 11.20 11.54 19.27
CA PRO A 25 11.57 11.98 17.92
C PRO A 25 10.43 11.77 16.91
N ALA A 26 10.47 12.53 15.81
CA ALA A 26 9.42 12.44 14.80
C ALA A 26 9.36 11.08 14.07
N SER A 27 10.46 10.31 14.09
CA SER A 27 10.51 8.93 13.57
C SER A 27 9.54 7.97 14.26
N ASN A 28 9.14 8.26 15.51
CA ASN A 28 8.17 7.44 16.25
C ASN A 28 6.76 7.44 15.62
N LEU A 29 6.48 8.40 14.73
CA LEU A 29 5.22 8.48 14.00
C LEU A 29 5.14 7.50 12.83
N HIS A 30 6.25 6.90 12.38
CA HIS A 30 6.25 6.00 11.21
C HIS A 30 5.61 4.65 11.51
N ASN A 31 5.88 4.10 12.71
CA ASN A 31 5.37 2.80 13.15
C ASN A 31 4.80 2.91 14.58
N PRO A 32 3.60 3.52 14.72
CA PRO A 32 2.99 3.76 16.02
C PRO A 32 2.56 2.42 16.64
N THR A 33 3.24 2.03 17.72
CA THR A 33 2.83 0.90 18.58
C THR A 33 1.94 1.42 19.71
N VAL A 34 1.23 0.52 20.41
CA VAL A 34 0.40 0.87 21.59
C VAL A 34 1.20 1.64 22.65
N HIS A 35 2.52 1.43 22.72
CA HIS A 35 3.43 2.07 23.66
C HIS A 35 4.32 3.15 23.02
N SER A 36 4.14 3.47 21.74
CA SER A 36 4.95 4.52 21.10
C SER A 36 4.68 5.85 21.80
N PRO A 37 5.74 6.56 22.25
CA PRO A 37 5.58 7.89 22.85
C PRO A 37 5.20 8.95 21.81
N GLY A 38 5.28 8.61 20.51
CA GLY A 38 5.02 9.51 19.40
C GLY A 38 6.09 10.60 19.29
N TRP A 39 5.68 11.74 18.72
CA TRP A 39 6.47 12.95 18.60
C TRP A 39 6.08 13.97 19.68
N ALA A 40 7.08 14.67 20.22
CA ALA A 40 6.89 15.90 20.96
C ALA A 40 7.92 16.94 20.52
N SER A 41 7.54 18.22 20.54
CA SER A 41 8.47 19.32 20.31
C SER A 41 9.58 19.34 21.36
N ALA A 42 10.70 20.01 21.07
CA ALA A 42 11.67 20.34 22.11
C ALA A 42 11.03 21.25 23.20
N PRO A 43 11.57 21.28 24.43
CA PRO A 43 11.14 22.21 25.48
C PRO A 43 11.22 23.68 25.04
N PHE A 44 10.25 24.50 25.45
CA PHE A 44 10.14 25.92 25.10
C PHE A 44 10.17 26.19 23.58
N PRO A 45 9.32 25.52 22.79
CA PRO A 45 9.31 25.68 21.34
C PRO A 45 8.78 27.06 20.94
N LEU A 46 9.17 27.53 19.76
CA LEU A 46 8.53 28.67 19.10
C LEU A 46 7.31 28.18 18.32
N PHE A 47 6.21 28.93 18.34
CA PHE A 47 4.99 28.53 17.64
C PHE A 47 4.74 29.35 16.37
N PRO A 48 4.13 28.73 15.34
CA PRO A 48 3.74 27.31 15.28
C PRO A 48 4.93 26.36 15.09
N GLN A 49 4.76 25.09 15.44
CA GLN A 49 5.71 24.01 15.14
C GLN A 49 5.26 23.26 13.88
N GLU A 50 6.12 23.12 12.88
CA GLU A 50 5.80 22.41 11.64
C GLU A 50 6.30 20.97 11.64
N ILE A 51 5.50 20.08 11.05
CA ILE A 51 5.88 18.72 10.65
C ILE A 51 5.41 18.51 9.21
N THR A 52 6.28 17.98 8.35
CA THR A 52 5.91 17.59 6.98
C THR A 52 6.11 16.09 6.78
N LEU A 53 5.05 15.44 6.34
CA LEU A 53 5.02 14.04 5.93
C LEU A 53 5.15 13.98 4.41
N ALA A 54 6.00 13.08 3.92
CA ALA A 54 6.09 12.69 2.52
C ALA A 54 5.42 11.33 2.35
N PHE A 55 4.54 11.21 1.36
CA PHE A 55 3.98 9.92 0.96
C PHE A 55 4.89 9.25 -0.06
N THR A 56 4.75 7.93 -0.18
CA THR A 56 5.48 7.12 -1.17
C THR A 56 4.99 7.35 -2.61
N GLY A 57 4.31 8.45 -2.90
CA GLY A 57 3.84 8.77 -4.25
C GLY A 57 2.93 9.97 -4.30
N ALA A 58 2.24 10.12 -5.42
CA ALA A 58 1.03 10.91 -5.48
C ALA A 58 -0.11 10.09 -4.87
N VAL A 59 -0.79 10.65 -3.89
CA VAL A 59 -1.90 10.00 -3.18
C VAL A 59 -3.12 10.90 -3.18
N CYS A 60 -4.30 10.32 -3.05
CA CYS A 60 -5.56 11.02 -2.79
C CYS A 60 -5.98 10.72 -1.36
N ILE A 61 -5.94 11.72 -0.48
CA ILE A 61 -6.28 11.55 0.95
C ILE A 61 -7.78 11.74 1.15
N ASP A 62 -8.41 10.76 1.81
CA ASP A 62 -9.82 10.82 2.22
C ASP A 62 -9.99 11.21 3.67
N THR A 63 -9.24 10.57 4.57
CA THR A 63 -9.37 10.77 6.01
C THR A 63 -8.00 10.99 6.65
N LEU A 64 -7.88 12.01 7.48
CA LEU A 64 -6.73 12.25 8.35
C LEU A 64 -7.17 12.13 9.81
N ARG A 65 -6.56 11.22 10.56
CA ARG A 65 -6.74 11.05 12.01
C ARG A 65 -5.46 11.43 12.73
N VAL A 66 -5.59 12.28 13.75
CA VAL A 66 -4.46 12.76 14.56
C VAL A 66 -4.79 12.55 16.04
N LEU A 67 -3.96 11.77 16.72
CA LEU A 67 -4.06 11.51 18.15
C LEU A 67 -3.07 12.41 18.90
N ALA A 68 -3.58 13.32 19.73
CA ALA A 68 -2.76 14.20 20.54
C ALA A 68 -2.18 13.49 21.77
N HIS A 69 -1.03 13.98 22.24
CA HIS A 69 -0.42 13.54 23.48
C HIS A 69 -1.21 14.03 24.70
N GLU A 70 -1.41 13.17 25.70
CA GLU A 70 -2.25 13.42 26.90
C GLU A 70 -1.86 14.69 27.69
N HIS A 71 -0.57 15.01 27.75
CA HIS A 71 -0.06 16.18 28.47
C HIS A 71 0.31 17.36 27.56
N PHE A 72 0.44 17.13 26.25
CA PHE A 72 0.98 18.10 25.29
C PHE A 72 -0.04 18.40 24.18
N VAL A 73 -1.31 18.48 24.57
CA VAL A 73 -2.43 18.65 23.62
C VAL A 73 -2.33 20.01 22.93
N PRO A 74 -2.15 20.07 21.60
CA PRO A 74 -2.07 21.33 20.86
C PRO A 74 -3.42 22.02 20.81
N SER A 75 -3.49 23.34 20.94
CA SER A 75 -4.78 24.06 20.91
C SER A 75 -5.45 24.05 19.54
N LYS A 76 -4.64 24.04 18.47
CA LYS A 76 -5.09 24.07 17.09
C LYS A 76 -4.06 23.41 16.17
N LEU A 77 -4.54 22.78 15.12
CA LEU A 77 -3.71 22.14 14.10
C LEU A 77 -4.17 22.58 12.72
N HIS A 78 -3.27 23.23 12.00
CA HIS A 78 -3.45 23.65 10.61
C HIS A 78 -2.99 22.54 9.67
N VAL A 79 -3.78 22.28 8.63
CA VAL A 79 -3.54 21.22 7.64
C VAL A 79 -3.33 21.85 6.28
N SER A 80 -2.21 21.51 5.64
CA SER A 80 -1.88 21.91 4.27
C SER A 80 -1.37 20.72 3.49
N VAL A 81 -1.62 20.68 2.19
CA VAL A 81 -1.11 19.62 1.30
C VAL A 81 -0.19 20.20 0.24
N GLY A 82 0.89 19.51 -0.05
CA GLY A 82 1.92 19.91 -1.00
C GLY A 82 1.93 19.03 -2.23
N LEU A 83 2.05 19.66 -3.40
CA LEU A 83 2.35 19.01 -4.67
C LEU A 83 3.64 19.61 -5.23
N VAL A 84 4.51 18.76 -5.78
CA VAL A 84 5.70 19.21 -6.50
C VAL A 84 5.29 19.61 -7.92
N PRO A 85 5.67 20.81 -8.40
CA PRO A 85 5.49 21.16 -9.81
C PRO A 85 6.28 20.21 -10.74
N LYS A 86 5.75 19.93 -11.94
CA LYS A 86 6.29 18.95 -12.92
C LYS A 86 7.77 19.12 -13.31
N TYR A 87 8.36 20.28 -13.07
CA TYR A 87 9.73 20.62 -13.47
C TYR A 87 10.59 21.04 -12.27
N SER A 88 10.17 20.71 -11.06
CA SER A 88 10.90 21.05 -9.84
C SER A 88 11.48 19.79 -9.20
N PRO A 89 12.62 19.92 -8.48
CA PRO A 89 13.18 18.81 -7.74
C PRO A 89 12.12 18.24 -6.79
N PRO A 90 11.93 16.92 -6.78
CA PRO A 90 10.91 16.29 -5.97
C PRO A 90 11.34 16.22 -4.50
N ASP A 91 11.17 17.35 -3.83
CA ASP A 91 11.52 17.62 -2.44
C ASP A 91 10.41 18.48 -1.81
N HIS A 92 10.16 18.30 -0.51
CA HIS A 92 9.21 19.10 0.27
C HIS A 92 9.48 20.60 0.19
N ARG A 93 10.74 21.01 -0.02
CA ARG A 93 11.14 22.42 -0.18
C ARG A 93 10.65 23.03 -1.50
N SER A 94 10.50 22.19 -2.52
CA SER A 94 9.98 22.58 -3.84
C SER A 94 8.45 22.47 -3.93
N ALA A 95 7.82 21.82 -2.95
CA ALA A 95 6.39 21.59 -2.95
C ALA A 95 5.62 22.89 -2.72
N LYS A 96 4.56 23.09 -3.52
CA LYS A 96 3.62 24.19 -3.33
C LYS A 96 2.52 23.73 -2.39
N PHE A 97 2.52 24.27 -1.17
CA PHE A 97 1.52 23.94 -0.16
C PHE A 97 0.24 24.74 -0.35
N LYS A 98 -0.88 24.01 -0.45
CA LYS A 98 -2.23 24.54 -0.41
C LYS A 98 -2.81 24.32 0.98
N TYR A 99 -3.24 25.39 1.63
CA TYR A 99 -3.93 25.33 2.91
C TYR A 99 -5.33 24.71 2.75
N LEU A 100 -5.66 23.72 3.58
CA LEU A 100 -6.96 23.05 3.57
C LEU A 100 -7.88 23.52 4.69
N GLY A 101 -7.33 23.86 5.85
CA GLY A 101 -8.12 24.27 7.00
C GLY A 101 -7.41 23.99 8.32
N PHE A 102 -8.18 24.01 9.41
CA PHE A 102 -7.67 23.71 10.74
C PHE A 102 -8.69 22.93 11.57
N VAL A 103 -8.20 22.21 12.57
CA VAL A 103 -8.99 21.65 13.66
C VAL A 103 -8.54 22.23 14.99
N ARG A 104 -9.43 22.20 15.98
CA ARG A 104 -9.12 22.57 17.36
C ARG A 104 -9.27 21.35 18.24
N PHE A 105 -8.31 21.15 19.14
CA PHE A 105 -8.44 20.15 20.18
C PHE A 105 -9.16 20.77 21.37
N ALA A 106 -9.90 19.96 22.10
CA ALA A 106 -10.69 20.35 23.25
C ALA A 106 -9.80 20.55 24.49
N ASN A 107 -10.12 21.60 25.25
CA ASN A 107 -9.48 21.86 26.53
C ASN A 107 -10.29 21.20 27.64
N ASN A 108 -9.94 19.97 28.00
CA ASN A 108 -10.73 19.16 28.93
C ASN A 108 -10.19 19.20 30.37
N GLY A 109 -9.15 19.99 30.65
CA GLY A 109 -8.60 20.24 31.99
C GLY A 109 -7.82 19.05 32.59
N GLU A 110 -8.46 17.91 32.77
CA GLU A 110 -7.86 16.65 33.22
C GLU A 110 -8.00 15.59 32.12
N TRP A 111 -7.12 15.64 31.10
CA TRP A 111 -7.11 14.67 30.00
C TRP A 111 -6.69 13.28 30.50
N LYS A 112 -7.64 12.52 31.06
CA LYS A 112 -7.47 11.08 31.39
C LYS A 112 -7.47 10.18 30.15
N LEU A 113 -7.88 10.72 29.00
CA LEU A 113 -7.99 10.02 27.71
C LEU A 113 -7.33 10.88 26.63
N ARG A 114 -6.54 10.24 25.75
CA ARG A 114 -5.91 10.88 24.59
C ARG A 114 -6.98 11.40 23.63
N GLU A 115 -6.83 12.64 23.16
CA GLU A 115 -7.79 13.25 22.24
C GLU A 115 -7.44 12.93 20.79
N GLN A 116 -8.44 12.49 20.00
CA GLN A 116 -8.28 12.21 18.58
C GLN A 116 -9.17 13.13 17.74
N GLN A 117 -8.58 13.75 16.73
CA GLN A 117 -9.30 14.52 15.71
C GLN A 117 -9.35 13.72 14.41
N THR A 118 -10.52 13.71 13.76
CA THR A 118 -10.74 13.05 12.46
C THR A 118 -11.18 14.10 11.45
N ILE A 119 -10.45 14.22 10.35
CA ILE A 119 -10.62 15.24 9.32
C ILE A 119 -10.96 14.54 8.01
N GLN A 120 -12.15 14.85 7.49
CA GLN A 120 -12.63 14.33 6.21
C GLN A 120 -12.18 15.27 5.08
N LEU A 121 -11.20 14.83 4.30
CA LEU A 121 -10.61 15.60 3.21
C LEU A 121 -11.25 15.30 1.84
N LYS A 122 -11.84 14.10 1.67
CA LYS A 122 -12.58 13.67 0.47
C LYS A 122 -11.76 13.75 -0.83
N GLY A 123 -10.78 12.86 -0.99
CA GLY A 123 -10.03 12.67 -2.23
C GLY A 123 -9.07 13.80 -2.60
N VAL A 124 -8.37 14.40 -1.63
CA VAL A 124 -7.42 15.48 -1.90
C VAL A 124 -6.08 14.93 -2.41
N SER A 125 -5.74 15.24 -3.66
CA SER A 125 -4.47 14.81 -4.27
C SER A 125 -3.26 15.57 -3.71
N CYS A 126 -2.22 14.85 -3.30
CA CYS A 126 -0.97 15.43 -2.81
C CYS A 126 0.21 14.44 -2.82
N SER A 127 1.42 14.96 -2.59
CA SER A 127 2.61 14.15 -2.29
C SER A 127 3.18 14.45 -0.90
N PHE A 128 2.78 15.57 -0.31
CA PHE A 128 3.18 15.99 1.03
C PHE A 128 1.97 16.42 1.85
N LEU A 129 1.99 16.10 3.14
CA LEU A 129 1.06 16.61 4.14
C LEU A 129 1.85 17.43 5.15
N LYS A 130 1.53 18.72 5.28
CA LYS A 130 2.12 19.61 6.28
C LYS A 130 1.11 19.87 7.39
N LEU A 131 1.57 19.64 8.61
CA LEU A 131 0.88 19.94 9.86
C LEU A 131 1.60 21.11 10.54
N SER A 132 0.85 22.19 10.81
CA SER A 132 1.35 23.33 11.57
C SER A 132 0.61 23.40 12.91
N VAL A 133 1.35 23.10 13.98
CA VAL A 133 0.87 22.81 15.32
C VAL A 133 1.00 24.07 16.18
N GLU A 134 -0.13 24.58 16.67
CA GLU A 134 -0.16 25.76 17.53
C GLU A 134 0.11 25.40 19.00
N LYS A 135 0.34 26.44 19.82
CA LYS A 135 0.62 26.33 21.26
C LYS A 135 -0.28 25.33 22.00
N PRO A 136 0.21 24.65 23.05
CA PRO A 136 -0.60 23.68 23.78
C PRO A 136 -1.66 24.35 24.64
N HIS A 137 -2.63 23.55 25.07
CA HIS A 137 -3.47 23.91 26.21
C HIS A 137 -2.66 23.86 27.51
N SER A 138 -3.07 24.65 28.50
CA SER A 138 -2.40 24.68 29.81
C SER A 138 -2.54 23.33 30.53
N HIS A 139 -1.42 22.76 30.98
CA HIS A 139 -1.40 21.52 31.76
C HIS A 139 -0.33 21.58 32.86
N SER A 140 -0.68 21.13 34.07
CA SER A 140 0.23 21.00 35.22
C SER A 140 1.53 20.22 34.97
N LYS A 141 1.55 19.28 34.02
CA LYS A 141 2.72 18.46 33.67
C LYS A 141 3.50 19.00 32.47
N ASN A 142 2.98 20.02 31.80
CA ASN A 142 3.60 20.64 30.63
C ASN A 142 4.20 22.00 31.00
N LEU A 143 5.22 21.98 31.87
CA LEU A 143 5.87 23.19 32.36
C LEU A 143 6.63 23.94 31.27
N CYS A 144 7.06 23.24 30.22
CA CYS A 144 7.87 23.78 29.13
C CYS A 144 7.05 24.22 27.92
N GLY A 145 5.71 24.13 27.98
CA GLY A 145 4.83 24.55 26.88
C GLY A 145 5.02 23.75 25.59
N GLN A 146 5.30 22.45 25.68
CA GLN A 146 5.50 21.56 24.54
C GLN A 146 4.18 21.14 23.88
N VAL A 147 4.25 20.75 22.60
CA VAL A 147 3.15 20.09 21.87
C VAL A 147 3.56 18.68 21.49
N GLY A 148 2.60 17.77 21.38
CA GLY A 148 2.88 16.38 21.04
C GLY A 148 1.75 15.67 20.30
N ILE A 149 2.16 14.78 19.40
CA ILE A 149 1.29 13.94 18.56
C ILE A 149 1.75 12.50 18.77
N VAL A 150 0.83 11.64 19.14
CA VAL A 150 1.08 10.21 19.40
C VAL A 150 1.02 9.40 18.12
N ASP A 151 -0.03 9.62 17.33
CA ASP A 151 -0.30 8.86 16.11
C ASP A 151 -0.87 9.78 15.04
N ILE A 152 -0.46 9.51 13.79
CA ILE A 152 -1.05 10.08 12.60
C ILE A 152 -1.44 8.91 11.71
N SER A 153 -2.74 8.82 11.40
CA SER A 153 -3.26 7.85 10.44
C SER A 153 -3.85 8.61 9.26
N VAL A 154 -3.36 8.30 8.07
CA VAL A 154 -3.84 8.87 6.81
C VAL A 154 -4.46 7.73 6.02
N GLU A 155 -5.68 7.92 5.56
CA GLU A 155 -6.40 6.96 4.72
C GLU A 155 -6.71 7.57 3.37
N GLY A 156 -6.63 6.75 2.34
CA GLY A 156 -6.95 7.13 0.98
C GLY A 156 -6.30 6.18 -0.02
N ASP A 157 -6.06 6.70 -1.22
CA ASP A 157 -5.70 5.90 -2.39
C ASP A 157 -4.38 6.36 -3.01
N VAL A 158 -3.60 5.44 -3.54
CA VAL A 158 -2.38 5.77 -4.31
C VAL A 158 -2.75 6.05 -5.76
N ASP A 159 -2.28 7.17 -6.31
CA ASP A 159 -2.32 7.45 -7.74
C ASP A 159 -1.10 6.80 -8.40
N LEU A 160 -1.27 5.58 -8.89
CA LEU A 160 -0.17 4.76 -9.43
C LEU A 160 0.48 5.37 -10.68
N ASP A 161 -0.33 6.01 -11.53
CA ASP A 161 0.15 6.64 -12.77
C ASP A 161 1.06 7.84 -12.48
N GLU A 162 0.64 8.73 -11.58
CA GLU A 162 1.48 9.87 -11.17
C GLU A 162 2.65 9.44 -10.29
N SER A 163 2.47 8.44 -9.41
CA SER A 163 3.54 7.92 -8.57
C SER A 163 4.67 7.29 -9.40
N THR A 164 4.34 6.57 -10.48
CA THR A 164 5.31 6.01 -11.43
C THR A 164 6.12 7.11 -12.13
N LYS A 165 5.51 8.26 -12.42
CA LYS A 165 6.21 9.42 -13.00
C LYS A 165 7.16 10.04 -11.98
N LEU A 166 6.73 10.20 -10.73
CA LEU A 166 7.56 10.77 -9.66
C LEU A 166 8.77 9.87 -9.32
N LEU A 167 8.60 8.54 -9.33
CA LEU A 167 9.70 7.59 -9.17
C LEU A 167 10.80 7.80 -10.23
N LYS A 168 10.41 7.92 -11.50
CA LYS A 168 11.35 8.19 -12.60
C LYS A 168 12.10 9.52 -12.46
N MET A 169 11.60 10.43 -11.62
CA MET A 169 12.19 11.75 -11.36
C MET A 169 13.05 11.80 -10.09
N GLY A 170 13.18 10.71 -9.32
CA GLY A 170 14.13 10.60 -8.19
C GLY A 170 13.74 11.32 -6.91
N GLN A 171 12.45 11.31 -6.54
CA GLN A 171 11.93 11.91 -5.31
C GLN A 171 12.43 11.25 -4.03
N GLN A 172 12.82 12.08 -3.07
CA GLN A 172 13.19 11.66 -1.73
C GLN A 172 11.94 11.20 -0.95
N GLY A 173 12.02 10.03 -0.30
CA GLY A 173 10.90 9.41 0.41
C GLY A 173 9.98 8.54 -0.47
N LEU A 174 10.31 8.36 -1.75
CA LEU A 174 9.75 7.28 -2.57
C LEU A 174 10.65 6.05 -2.46
N ASP A 175 10.14 5.00 -1.86
CA ASP A 175 10.75 3.68 -1.87
C ASP A 175 9.83 2.77 -2.70
N PHE A 176 10.40 2.11 -3.72
CA PHE A 176 9.65 1.17 -4.56
C PHE A 176 9.05 0.05 -3.69
N GLU A 177 9.76 -0.38 -2.65
CA GLU A 177 9.28 -1.39 -1.69
C GLU A 177 8.11 -0.87 -0.83
N MET A 178 8.02 0.44 -0.61
CA MET A 178 6.89 1.05 0.11
C MET A 178 5.67 1.31 -0.79
N LEU A 179 5.86 1.53 -2.09
CA LEU A 179 4.77 1.72 -3.06
C LEU A 179 3.95 0.45 -3.26
N THR A 180 4.60 -0.69 -3.12
CA THR A 180 4.00 -2.03 -3.23
C THR A 180 3.51 -2.56 -1.89
N ARG A 181 3.77 -1.85 -0.78
CA ARG A 181 3.50 -2.34 0.58
C ARG A 181 2.00 -2.30 0.88
N GLY A 182 1.39 -3.48 0.92
CA GLY A 182 -0.06 -3.66 1.12
C GLY A 182 -0.87 -3.75 -0.18
N ILE A 183 -0.22 -3.61 -1.34
CA ILE A 183 -0.78 -4.02 -2.63
C ILE A 183 -0.24 -5.42 -2.88
N ASP A 184 -1.10 -6.44 -2.88
CA ASP A 184 -0.72 -7.78 -3.35
C ASP A 184 -0.64 -7.72 -4.89
N LEU A 185 0.41 -7.07 -5.39
CA LEU A 185 0.61 -6.87 -6.83
C LEU A 185 0.60 -8.21 -7.56
N ASP A 186 1.05 -9.28 -6.90
CA ASP A 186 1.04 -10.62 -7.48
C ASP A 186 -0.38 -11.07 -7.86
N GLU A 187 -1.41 -10.79 -7.05
CA GLU A 187 -2.81 -11.15 -7.34
C GLU A 187 -3.41 -10.31 -8.49
N ASP A 188 -3.17 -8.99 -8.54
CA ASP A 188 -3.72 -8.12 -9.61
C ASP A 188 -3.03 -8.36 -10.97
N PHE A 189 -1.73 -8.64 -10.97
CA PHE A 189 -1.05 -9.06 -12.17
C PHE A 189 -1.52 -10.45 -12.62
N VAL A 190 -1.84 -11.38 -11.71
CA VAL A 190 -2.41 -12.69 -12.07
C VAL A 190 -3.70 -12.52 -12.86
N HIS A 191 -4.61 -11.63 -12.46
CA HIS A 191 -5.87 -11.43 -13.17
C HIS A 191 -5.69 -10.79 -14.55
N THR A 192 -4.76 -9.84 -14.67
CA THR A 192 -4.44 -9.21 -15.96
C THR A 192 -3.75 -10.22 -16.90
N GLU A 193 -2.80 -10.99 -16.38
CA GLU A 193 -2.09 -12.03 -17.12
C GLU A 193 -3.04 -13.17 -17.53
N ALA A 194 -3.94 -13.61 -16.65
CA ALA A 194 -5.01 -14.56 -16.96
C ALA A 194 -5.79 -14.15 -18.21
N LYS A 195 -6.14 -12.87 -18.33
CA LYS A 195 -6.84 -12.35 -19.50
C LYS A 195 -5.98 -12.33 -20.76
N VAL A 196 -4.69 -12.00 -20.64
CA VAL A 196 -3.74 -11.95 -21.78
C VAL A 196 -3.42 -13.35 -22.28
N GLU A 197 -3.21 -14.28 -21.36
CA GLU A 197 -2.86 -15.67 -21.62
C GLU A 197 -4.08 -16.53 -22.01
N GLY A 198 -5.29 -16.04 -21.78
CA GLY A 198 -6.53 -16.78 -22.06
C GLY A 198 -6.67 -17.99 -21.14
N MET A 199 -6.40 -17.81 -19.84
CA MET A 199 -6.47 -18.85 -18.83
C MET A 199 -7.15 -18.33 -17.57
N GLY A 200 -7.75 -19.23 -16.79
CA GLY A 200 -8.23 -18.89 -15.44
C GLY A 200 -7.09 -18.49 -14.49
N ALA A 201 -7.40 -17.60 -13.54
CA ALA A 201 -6.44 -17.07 -12.55
C ALA A 201 -5.72 -18.17 -11.74
N ASP A 202 -6.42 -19.26 -11.42
CA ASP A 202 -5.81 -20.42 -10.73
C ASP A 202 -4.71 -21.09 -11.55
N ALA A 203 -4.93 -21.27 -12.86
CA ALA A 203 -3.93 -21.87 -13.74
C ALA A 203 -2.70 -20.95 -13.87
N VAL A 204 -2.90 -19.64 -13.99
CA VAL A 204 -1.82 -18.65 -14.02
C VAL A 204 -1.01 -18.65 -12.72
N ARG A 205 -1.66 -18.72 -11.55
CA ARG A 205 -0.95 -18.86 -10.25
C ARG A 205 -0.05 -20.09 -10.22
N MET A 206 -0.56 -21.23 -10.70
CA MET A 206 0.21 -22.47 -10.74
C MET A 206 1.39 -22.35 -11.72
N VAL A 207 1.19 -21.79 -12.91
CA VAL A 207 2.25 -21.57 -13.92
C VAL A 207 3.34 -20.64 -13.38
N ARG A 208 2.97 -19.50 -12.79
CA ARG A 208 3.93 -18.55 -12.17
C ARG A 208 4.80 -19.23 -11.14
N ARG A 209 4.22 -20.10 -10.31
CA ARG A 209 4.96 -20.82 -9.28
C ARG A 209 6.01 -21.75 -9.86
N VAL A 210 5.72 -22.44 -10.97
CA VAL A 210 6.71 -23.29 -11.64
C VAL A 210 7.74 -22.44 -12.40
N ALA A 211 7.33 -21.33 -13.01
CA ALA A 211 8.24 -20.41 -13.69
C ALA A 211 9.27 -19.76 -12.74
N ALA A 212 8.86 -19.42 -11.51
CA ALA A 212 9.77 -18.93 -10.47
C ALA A 212 10.82 -20.00 -10.09
N LEU A 213 10.40 -21.25 -9.93
CA LEU A 213 11.33 -22.36 -9.67
C LEU A 213 12.30 -22.59 -10.83
N LYS A 214 11.83 -22.40 -12.07
CA LYS A 214 12.68 -22.47 -13.26
C LYS A 214 13.77 -21.40 -13.21
N GLN A 215 13.39 -20.17 -12.84
CA GLN A 215 14.33 -19.06 -12.68
C GLN A 215 15.34 -19.31 -11.56
N ASP A 216 14.90 -19.88 -10.43
CA ASP A 216 15.80 -20.29 -9.34
C ASP A 216 16.82 -21.35 -9.81
N ALA A 217 16.39 -22.33 -10.61
CA ALA A 217 17.26 -23.34 -11.20
C ALA A 217 18.27 -22.74 -12.19
N GLU A 218 17.83 -21.79 -13.02
CA GLU A 218 18.71 -21.03 -13.93
C GLU A 218 19.77 -20.23 -13.15
N TRP A 219 19.41 -19.62 -12.02
CA TRP A 219 20.37 -18.93 -11.14
C TRP A 219 21.32 -19.88 -10.41
N ALA A 220 20.87 -21.08 -10.09
CA ALA A 220 21.72 -22.13 -9.51
C ALA A 220 22.58 -22.85 -10.55
N GLU A 221 22.48 -22.48 -11.84
CA GLU A 221 23.12 -23.14 -12.98
C GLU A 221 22.75 -24.64 -13.11
N ASP A 222 21.60 -25.04 -12.55
CA ASP A 222 21.04 -26.38 -12.72
C ASP A 222 20.16 -26.41 -13.98
N PHE A 223 20.84 -26.48 -15.13
CA PHE A 223 20.18 -26.38 -16.44
C PHE A 223 19.29 -27.59 -16.76
N ASP A 224 19.60 -28.76 -16.21
CA ASP A 224 18.78 -29.97 -16.40
C ASP A 224 17.41 -29.80 -15.72
N GLU A 225 17.40 -29.27 -14.49
CA GLU A 225 16.15 -28.95 -13.78
C GLU A 225 15.40 -27.79 -14.43
N ALA A 226 16.11 -26.75 -14.91
CA ALA A 226 15.50 -25.64 -15.64
C ALA A 226 14.81 -26.12 -16.93
N GLU A 227 15.42 -27.03 -17.69
CA GLU A 227 14.82 -27.61 -18.89
C GLU A 227 13.57 -28.43 -18.55
N ARG A 228 13.64 -29.27 -17.51
CA ARG A 228 12.50 -30.05 -17.03
C ARG A 228 11.33 -29.16 -16.61
N LEU A 229 11.60 -28.09 -15.84
CA LEU A 229 10.59 -27.13 -15.39
C LEU A 229 10.02 -26.31 -16.55
N SER A 230 10.84 -25.95 -17.54
CA SER A 230 10.40 -25.30 -18.79
C SER A 230 9.36 -26.16 -19.54
N GLY A 231 9.60 -27.46 -19.65
CA GLY A 231 8.65 -28.41 -20.23
C GLY A 231 7.31 -28.41 -19.48
N ILE A 232 7.35 -28.42 -18.15
CA ILE A 232 6.14 -28.39 -17.30
C ILE A 232 5.39 -27.08 -17.44
N VAL A 233 6.08 -25.93 -17.47
CA VAL A 233 5.47 -24.61 -17.71
C VAL A 233 4.69 -24.61 -19.02
N SER A 234 5.28 -25.15 -20.09
CA SER A 234 4.64 -25.26 -21.41
C SER A 234 3.39 -26.15 -21.37
N GLU A 235 3.46 -27.33 -20.73
CA GLU A 235 2.30 -28.22 -20.58
C GLU A 235 1.18 -27.58 -19.76
N MET A 236 1.51 -26.91 -18.65
CA MET A 236 0.53 -26.24 -17.79
C MET A 236 -0.14 -25.07 -18.50
N THR A 237 0.62 -24.30 -19.27
CA THR A 237 0.12 -23.20 -20.12
C THR A 237 -0.90 -23.75 -21.12
N LYS A 238 -0.57 -24.84 -21.82
CA LYS A 238 -1.49 -25.48 -22.77
C LYS A 238 -2.77 -25.99 -22.09
N CYS A 239 -2.61 -26.71 -20.99
CA CYS A 239 -3.73 -27.25 -20.21
C CYS A 239 -4.64 -26.15 -19.65
N GLY A 240 -4.06 -25.02 -19.20
CA GLY A 240 -4.78 -23.86 -18.71
C GLY A 240 -5.67 -23.19 -19.77
N ARG A 241 -5.17 -23.06 -21.01
CA ARG A 241 -5.95 -22.52 -22.14
C ARG A 241 -7.08 -23.46 -22.55
N GLU A 242 -6.79 -24.76 -22.66
CA GLU A 242 -7.81 -25.78 -22.97
C GLU A 242 -8.91 -25.82 -21.90
N LEU A 243 -8.56 -25.56 -20.63
CA LEU A 243 -9.53 -25.48 -19.54
C LEU A 243 -10.45 -24.28 -19.70
N GLU A 244 -9.91 -23.10 -19.99
CA GLU A 244 -10.69 -21.87 -20.21
C GLU A 244 -11.66 -22.06 -21.38
N ASP A 245 -11.19 -22.59 -22.50
CA ASP A 245 -12.01 -22.87 -23.69
C ASP A 245 -13.15 -23.87 -23.38
N ALA A 246 -12.84 -24.93 -22.64
CA ALA A 246 -13.84 -25.93 -22.24
C ALA A 246 -14.85 -25.37 -21.23
N GLU A 247 -14.44 -24.46 -20.34
CA GLU A 247 -15.34 -23.77 -19.42
C GLU A 247 -16.27 -22.81 -20.14
N ALA A 248 -15.77 -22.04 -21.12
CA ALA A 248 -16.58 -21.17 -21.96
C ALA A 248 -17.64 -21.96 -22.75
N ARG A 249 -17.23 -23.02 -23.45
CA ARG A 249 -18.17 -23.89 -24.18
C ARG A 249 -19.22 -24.55 -23.29
N LYS A 250 -18.84 -24.90 -22.05
CA LYS A 250 -19.77 -25.48 -21.08
C LYS A 250 -20.83 -24.44 -20.67
N GLN A 251 -20.44 -23.17 -20.50
CA GLN A 251 -21.38 -22.09 -20.23
C GLN A 251 -22.35 -21.88 -21.40
N ASP A 252 -21.84 -21.91 -22.64
CA ASP A 252 -22.66 -21.80 -23.85
C ASP A 252 -23.67 -22.96 -23.97
N ALA A 253 -23.22 -24.21 -23.74
CA ALA A 253 -24.08 -25.39 -23.76
C ALA A 253 -25.17 -25.36 -22.66
N VAL A 254 -24.87 -24.79 -21.49
CA VAL A 254 -25.87 -24.58 -20.44
C VAL A 254 -26.87 -23.50 -20.85
N ALA A 255 -26.41 -22.43 -21.49
CA ALA A 255 -27.26 -21.35 -21.97
C ALA A 255 -28.18 -21.78 -23.13
N SER A 256 -27.75 -22.74 -23.95
CA SER A 256 -28.55 -23.34 -25.02
C SER A 256 -29.40 -24.54 -24.58
N GLU A 257 -29.39 -24.88 -23.28
CA GLU A 257 -30.07 -26.04 -22.70
C GLU A 257 -29.60 -27.40 -23.27
N ASP A 258 -28.43 -27.47 -23.90
CA ASP A 258 -27.78 -28.73 -24.28
C ASP A 258 -27.05 -29.34 -23.08
N TYR A 259 -27.83 -29.94 -22.18
CA TYR A 259 -27.30 -30.57 -20.97
C TYR A 259 -26.43 -31.80 -21.26
N ALA A 260 -26.57 -32.43 -22.43
CA ALA A 260 -25.75 -33.57 -22.81
C ALA A 260 -24.32 -33.10 -23.12
N GLU A 261 -24.17 -32.05 -23.92
CA GLU A 261 -22.86 -31.43 -24.19
C GLU A 261 -22.26 -30.81 -22.91
N ALA A 262 -23.06 -30.11 -22.10
CA ALA A 262 -22.59 -29.52 -20.85
C ALA A 262 -22.01 -30.56 -19.87
N LYS A 263 -22.62 -31.77 -19.80
CA LYS A 263 -22.12 -32.87 -18.95
C LYS A 263 -20.82 -33.47 -19.49
N ALA A 264 -20.69 -33.60 -20.81
CA ALA A 264 -19.46 -34.06 -21.44
C ALA A 264 -18.31 -33.05 -21.18
N LEU A 265 -18.57 -31.75 -21.40
CA LEU A 265 -17.59 -30.69 -21.15
C LEU A 265 -17.22 -30.58 -19.66
N LYS A 266 -18.15 -30.84 -18.74
CA LYS A 266 -17.83 -30.90 -17.31
C LYS A 266 -16.76 -31.96 -17.02
N LEU A 267 -16.90 -33.17 -17.57
CA LEU A 267 -15.89 -34.24 -17.40
C LEU A 267 -14.53 -33.81 -17.95
N THR A 268 -14.51 -33.14 -19.10
CA THR A 268 -13.28 -32.57 -19.67
C THR A 268 -12.67 -31.51 -18.76
N THR A 269 -13.46 -30.56 -18.23
CA THR A 269 -12.97 -29.53 -17.31
C THR A 269 -12.42 -30.13 -16.01
N ASP A 270 -13.07 -31.16 -15.46
CA ASP A 270 -12.62 -31.84 -14.25
C ASP A 270 -11.31 -32.60 -14.50
N GLY A 271 -11.16 -33.21 -15.68
CA GLY A 271 -9.93 -33.87 -16.13
C GLY A 271 -8.75 -32.89 -16.29
N LEU A 272 -8.96 -31.75 -16.94
CA LEU A 272 -7.94 -30.71 -17.12
C LEU A 272 -7.50 -30.11 -15.77
N LYS A 273 -8.45 -29.86 -14.85
CA LYS A 273 -8.14 -29.45 -13.46
C LYS A 273 -7.34 -30.49 -12.69
N ALA A 274 -7.62 -31.78 -12.90
CA ALA A 274 -6.86 -32.86 -12.29
C ALA A 274 -5.43 -32.94 -12.85
N ARG A 275 -5.27 -32.75 -14.17
CA ARG A 275 -3.96 -32.72 -14.83
C ARG A 275 -3.08 -31.57 -14.34
N LEU A 276 -3.64 -30.37 -14.20
CA LEU A 276 -2.91 -29.22 -13.63
C LEU A 276 -2.42 -29.52 -12.20
N ARG A 277 -3.25 -30.15 -11.37
CA ARG A 277 -2.86 -30.57 -10.01
C ARG A 277 -1.76 -31.63 -10.03
N GLU A 278 -1.87 -32.63 -10.90
CA GLU A 278 -0.87 -33.69 -11.06
C GLU A 278 0.50 -33.13 -11.45
N LEU A 279 0.54 -32.17 -12.40
CA LEU A 279 1.77 -31.50 -12.81
C LEU A 279 2.40 -30.75 -11.64
N MET A 280 1.60 -30.02 -10.86
CA MET A 280 2.07 -29.33 -9.65
C MET A 280 2.60 -30.28 -8.57
N ASP A 281 1.91 -31.39 -8.32
CA ASP A 281 2.37 -32.40 -7.37
C ASP A 281 3.66 -33.09 -7.85
N GLY A 282 3.85 -33.22 -9.16
CA GLY A 282 5.09 -33.68 -9.78
C GLY A 282 6.27 -32.75 -9.47
N VAL A 283 6.05 -31.43 -9.60
CA VAL A 283 7.06 -30.41 -9.26
C VAL A 283 7.43 -30.45 -7.77
N GLN A 284 6.44 -30.60 -6.87
CA GLN A 284 6.70 -30.65 -5.44
C GLN A 284 7.45 -31.93 -4.99
N ARG A 285 7.17 -33.07 -5.63
CA ARG A 285 7.83 -34.35 -5.32
C ARG A 285 9.29 -34.41 -5.80
N GLY A 286 9.63 -33.72 -6.89
CA GLY A 286 11.02 -33.61 -7.37
C GLY A 286 11.96 -32.93 -6.38
N ARG A 287 11.42 -32.11 -5.47
CA ARG A 287 12.18 -31.33 -4.47
C ARG A 287 12.64 -32.13 -3.24
N VAL A 288 12.15 -33.36 -3.07
CA VAL A 288 12.41 -34.21 -1.88
C VAL A 288 13.43 -35.32 -2.20
N ARG A 289 14.04 -35.31 -3.38
CA ARG A 289 15.11 -36.23 -3.77
C ARG A 289 16.46 -35.55 -3.87
#